data_AF-A0A7C6TL50-F1
#
_entry.id   AF-A0A7C6TL50-F1
#
_cell.length_a   1.000
_cell.length_b   1.000
_cell.length_c   1.000
_cell.angle_alpha   90.00
_cell.angle_beta   90.00
_cell.angle_gamma   90.00
#
_symmetry.space_group_name_H-M   'P 1'
#
loop_
_entity.id
_entity.type
_entity.pdbx_description
1 polymer ?
#
loop_
_entity_poly.entity_id
_entity_poly.type
_entity_poly.pdbx_seq_one_letter_code
_entity_poly.pdbx_strand_id
1 'polypeptide(L)'
;MRPRVVVLRKTGPAASLADDLTEAGFTVEWWAGPDISQGCGDLYDAVRGPEGAKCGDLRHGAHTVLDVAAATAETTPFGDRWSWDMKKSPSDISPLYALTGALWMLQRPVEPEPVSAYESRGVMTI
;
A
#
# COMPACT_ATOMS: atom_id res chain seq x y z
N MET A 1 9.10 9.96 13.80
CA MET A 1 9.13 8.51 13.52
C MET A 1 9.59 8.35 12.07
N ARG A 2 10.62 7.56 11.77
CA ARG A 2 11.09 7.36 10.38
C ARG A 2 10.46 6.08 9.83
N PRO A 3 9.73 6.12 8.69
CA PRO A 3 9.16 4.91 8.10
C PRO A 3 10.29 3.96 7.69
N ARG A 4 10.12 2.66 7.97
CA ARG A 4 11.09 1.61 7.61
C ARG A 4 10.81 1.01 6.23
N VAL A 5 9.54 1.03 5.82
CA VAL A 5 9.06 0.39 4.58
C VAL A 5 8.42 1.45 3.69
N VAL A 6 8.71 1.39 2.39
CA VAL A 6 8.11 2.21 1.34
C VAL A 6 7.48 1.30 0.30
N VAL A 7 6.20 1.50 0.03
CA VAL A 7 5.45 0.69 -0.94
C VAL A 7 5.48 1.38 -2.30
N LEU A 8 5.92 0.67 -3.34
CA LEU A 8 5.93 1.17 -4.71
C LEU A 8 5.13 0.24 -5.62
N ARG A 9 4.34 0.84 -6.51
CA ARG A 9 3.70 0.07 -7.58
C ARG A 9 4.75 -0.40 -8.57
N LYS A 10 4.87 -1.72 -8.78
CA LYS A 10 5.90 -2.32 -9.64
C LYS A 10 5.88 -1.83 -11.10
N THR A 11 4.69 -1.54 -11.64
CA THR A 11 4.50 -1.05 -13.02
C THR A 11 4.21 0.45 -13.11
N GLY A 12 4.37 1.18 -12.00
CA GLY A 12 4.12 2.62 -11.94
C GLY A 12 5.39 3.44 -12.19
N PRO A 13 5.25 4.75 -12.48
CA PRO A 13 6.39 5.63 -12.71
C PRO A 13 7.32 5.73 -11.47
N ALA A 14 6.77 5.62 -10.25
CA ALA A 14 7.55 5.67 -9.03
C ALA A 14 8.49 4.46 -8.84
N ALA A 15 8.35 3.39 -9.62
CA ALA A 15 9.25 2.24 -9.57
C ALA A 15 10.70 2.62 -9.92
N SER A 16 10.93 3.71 -10.67
CA SER A 16 12.28 4.20 -10.96
C SER A 16 13.01 4.74 -9.74
N LEU A 17 12.31 5.02 -8.63
CA LEU A 17 12.90 5.51 -7.38
C LEU A 17 13.37 4.37 -6.46
N ALA A 18 13.18 3.11 -6.84
CA ALA A 18 13.42 1.98 -5.95
C ALA A 18 14.90 1.85 -5.55
N ASP A 19 15.82 2.06 -6.49
CA ASP A 19 17.26 1.97 -6.23
C ASP A 19 17.71 3.11 -5.30
N ASP A 20 17.30 4.35 -5.58
CA ASP A 20 17.58 5.52 -4.73
C ASP A 20 17.03 5.36 -3.30
N LEU A 21 15.82 4.81 -3.17
CA LEU A 21 15.19 4.55 -1.86
C LEU A 21 15.92 3.45 -1.10
N THR A 22 16.37 2.41 -1.79
CA THR A 22 17.15 1.31 -1.20
C THR A 22 18.51 1.82 -0.74
N GLU A 23 19.19 2.64 -1.55
CA GLU A 23 20.46 3.28 -1.18
C GLU A 23 20.31 4.23 0.01
N ALA A 24 19.17 4.93 0.11
CA ALA A 24 18.81 5.75 1.27
C ALA A 24 18.44 4.92 2.54
N GLY A 25 18.43 3.59 2.44
CA GLY A 25 18.19 2.65 3.54
C GLY A 25 16.72 2.42 3.85
N PHE A 26 15.83 2.57 2.87
CA PHE A 26 14.44 2.14 2.99
C PHE A 26 14.25 0.72 2.45
N THR A 27 13.38 -0.06 3.10
CA THR A 27 12.89 -1.31 2.54
C THR A 27 11.81 -1.00 1.51
N VAL A 28 12.06 -1.32 0.24
CA VAL A 28 11.06 -1.14 -0.84
C VAL A 28 10.21 -2.39 -0.96
N GLU A 29 8.90 -2.22 -0.81
CA GLU A 29 7.90 -3.27 -1.01
C GLU A 29 7.15 -3.08 -2.31
N TRP A 30 7.01 -4.16 -3.08
CA TRP A 30 6.38 -4.12 -4.39
C TRP A 30 4.89 -4.40 -4.31
N TRP A 31 4.10 -3.43 -4.74
CA TRP A 31 2.65 -3.55 -4.88
C TRP A 31 2.27 -3.83 -6.34
N ALA A 32 1.66 -4.99 -6.61
CA ALA A 32 1.43 -5.46 -7.99
C ALA A 32 0.24 -6.41 -8.13
N GLY A 33 -0.29 -6.50 -9.34
CA GLY A 33 -1.28 -7.52 -9.69
C GLY A 33 -2.57 -7.41 -8.86
N PRO A 34 -3.13 -8.54 -8.38
CA PRO A 34 -4.39 -8.55 -7.61
C PRO A 34 -4.35 -7.71 -6.33
N ASP A 35 -3.15 -7.54 -5.74
CA ASP A 35 -2.96 -6.76 -4.52
C ASP A 35 -3.38 -5.29 -4.70
N ILE A 36 -3.31 -4.77 -5.93
CA ILE A 36 -3.73 -3.40 -6.25
C ILE A 36 -5.23 -3.24 -5.99
N SER A 37 -6.03 -4.13 -6.56
CA SER A 37 -7.48 -4.09 -6.39
C SER A 37 -7.90 -4.48 -4.98
N GLN A 38 -7.13 -5.35 -4.31
CA GLN A 38 -7.35 -5.66 -2.89
C GLN A 38 -7.18 -4.41 -2.02
N GLY A 39 -6.06 -3.69 -2.16
CA GLY A 39 -5.83 -2.46 -1.39
C GLY A 39 -6.89 -1.38 -1.64
N CYS A 40 -7.45 -1.31 -2.85
CA CYS A 40 -8.56 -0.40 -3.15
C CYS A 40 -9.82 -0.77 -2.34
N GLY A 41 -10.13 -2.06 -2.23
CA GLY A 41 -11.21 -2.56 -1.37
C GLY A 41 -10.93 -2.30 0.11
N ASP A 42 -9.72 -2.61 0.58
CA ASP A 42 -9.30 -2.39 1.96
C ASP A 42 -9.45 -0.91 2.37
N LEU A 43 -9.06 0.01 1.47
CA LEU A 43 -9.24 1.45 1.68
C LEU A 43 -10.71 1.85 1.72
N TYR A 44 -11.52 1.35 0.80
CA TYR A 44 -12.95 1.62 0.76
C TYR A 44 -13.63 1.18 2.07
N ASP A 45 -13.36 -0.04 2.53
CA ASP A 45 -13.92 -0.59 3.75
C ASP A 45 -13.44 0.18 4.98
N ALA A 46 -12.14 0.55 5.04
CA ALA A 46 -11.58 1.32 6.14
C ALA A 46 -12.13 2.76 6.24
N VAL A 47 -12.55 3.36 5.12
CA VAL A 47 -13.22 4.67 5.09
C VAL A 47 -14.69 4.53 5.46
N ARG A 48 -15.39 3.55 4.88
CA ARG A 48 -16.82 3.33 5.09
C ARG A 48 -17.13 2.94 6.54
N GLY A 49 -16.32 2.08 7.13
CA GLY A 49 -16.57 1.51 8.45
C GLY A 49 -17.77 0.57 8.49
N PRO A 50 -18.14 0.07 9.68
CA PRO A 50 -19.32 -0.78 9.84
C PRO A 50 -20.61 0.01 9.62
N GLU A 51 -21.69 -0.70 9.28
CA GLU A 51 -23.00 -0.09 9.06
C GLU A 51 -23.45 0.75 10.28
N GLY A 52 -23.90 1.97 10.03
CA GLY A 52 -24.30 2.91 11.08
C GLY A 52 -23.15 3.70 11.74
N ALA A 53 -21.89 3.44 11.39
CA ALA A 53 -20.78 4.26 11.83
C ALA A 53 -20.77 5.63 11.13
N LYS A 54 -20.39 6.68 11.87
CA LYS A 54 -20.20 8.02 11.31
C LYS A 54 -18.92 8.14 10.47
N CYS A 55 -17.93 7.30 10.78
CA CYS A 55 -16.64 7.23 10.10
C CYS A 55 -16.04 5.84 10.31
N GLY A 56 -15.26 5.35 9.35
CA GLY A 56 -14.46 4.14 9.54
C GLY A 56 -13.24 4.36 10.44
N ASP A 57 -12.33 3.37 10.45
CA ASP A 57 -11.19 3.31 11.37
C ASP A 57 -9.92 3.95 10.81
N LEU A 58 -9.93 4.37 9.54
CA LEU A 58 -8.79 5.06 8.93
C LEU A 58 -8.60 6.47 9.50
N ARG A 59 -7.36 6.81 9.88
CA ARG A 59 -6.96 8.16 10.28
C ARG A 59 -5.72 8.58 9.49
N HIS A 60 -5.77 9.77 8.90
CA HIS A 60 -4.63 10.41 8.24
C HIS A 60 -4.62 11.91 8.56
N GLY A 61 -3.48 12.57 8.35
CA GLY A 61 -3.40 14.03 8.47
C GLY A 61 -4.22 14.72 7.39
N ALA A 62 -4.76 15.91 7.69
CA ALA A 62 -5.48 16.72 6.70
C ALA A 62 -4.54 17.10 5.54
N HIS A 63 -4.99 16.86 4.31
CA HIS A 63 -4.17 17.08 3.12
C HIS A 63 -5.05 17.42 1.92
N THR A 64 -5.06 18.69 1.52
CA THR A 64 -5.97 19.20 0.49
C THR A 64 -5.85 18.49 -0.87
N VAL A 65 -4.63 18.10 -1.26
CA VAL A 65 -4.42 17.35 -2.52
C VAL A 65 -5.01 15.93 -2.43
N LEU A 66 -5.03 15.33 -1.24
CA LEU A 66 -5.64 14.03 -1.03
C LEU A 66 -7.17 14.15 -1.07
N ASP A 67 -7.72 15.23 -0.50
CA ASP A 67 -9.16 15.51 -0.55
C ASP A 67 -9.64 15.67 -1.99
N VAL A 68 -8.90 16.42 -2.81
CA VAL A 68 -9.19 16.56 -4.25
C VAL A 68 -9.10 15.21 -4.95
N ALA A 69 -8.01 14.46 -4.75
CA ALA A 69 -7.85 13.14 -5.36
C ALA A 69 -8.98 12.18 -4.99
N ALA A 70 -9.40 12.14 -3.72
CA ALA A 70 -10.50 11.29 -3.26
C ALA A 70 -11.86 11.72 -3.85
N ALA A 71 -12.06 13.01 -4.09
CA ALA A 71 -13.31 13.53 -4.66
C ALA A 71 -13.44 13.32 -6.17
N THR A 72 -12.32 13.18 -6.89
CA THR A 72 -12.31 13.16 -8.37
C THR A 72 -11.84 11.85 -8.98
N ALA A 73 -11.30 10.91 -8.18
CA ALA A 73 -10.72 9.69 -8.71
C ALA A 73 -11.75 8.84 -9.47
N GLU A 74 -11.37 8.45 -10.67
CA GLU A 74 -12.09 7.49 -11.50
C GLU A 74 -11.61 6.07 -11.21
N THR A 75 -12.48 5.10 -11.48
CA THR A 75 -12.17 3.67 -11.30
C THR A 75 -12.22 2.93 -12.63
N THR A 76 -11.41 1.87 -12.75
CA THR A 76 -11.46 0.94 -13.87
C THR A 76 -11.68 -0.49 -13.36
N PRO A 77 -12.63 -1.25 -13.94
CA PRO A 77 -12.88 -2.64 -13.59
C PRO A 77 -11.69 -3.56 -13.85
N PHE A 78 -11.52 -4.57 -13.00
CA PHE A 78 -10.51 -5.63 -13.10
C PHE A 78 -11.11 -6.96 -12.64
N GLY A 79 -11.69 -7.72 -13.57
CA GLY A 79 -12.54 -8.87 -13.24
C GLY A 79 -13.74 -8.43 -12.41
N ASP A 80 -13.97 -9.08 -11.26
CA ASP A 80 -15.00 -8.70 -10.29
C ASP A 80 -14.55 -7.61 -9.30
N ARG A 81 -13.34 -7.08 -9.47
CA ARG A 81 -12.77 -6.01 -8.64
C ARG A 81 -12.64 -4.72 -9.44
N TRP A 82 -12.12 -3.67 -8.81
CA TRP A 82 -11.80 -2.41 -9.46
C TRP A 82 -10.47 -1.86 -8.93
N SER A 83 -9.91 -0.89 -9.65
CA SER A 83 -8.73 -0.14 -9.21
C SER A 83 -8.85 1.33 -9.63
N TRP A 84 -8.10 2.21 -8.98
CA TRP A 84 -8.03 3.62 -9.39
C TRP A 84 -7.44 3.77 -10.79
N ASP A 85 -8.08 4.58 -11.64
CA ASP A 85 -7.63 4.87 -12.99
C ASP A 85 -6.93 6.23 -13.06
N MET A 86 -5.60 6.20 -12.96
CA MET A 86 -4.74 7.40 -13.05
C MET A 86 -4.89 8.15 -14.38
N LYS A 87 -5.26 7.47 -15.46
CA LYS A 87 -5.32 8.07 -16.80
C LYS A 87 -6.68 8.73 -17.06
N LYS A 88 -7.76 8.15 -16.55
CA LYS A 88 -9.12 8.70 -16.70
C LYS A 88 -9.46 9.75 -15.65
N SER A 89 -8.82 9.69 -14.48
CA SER A 89 -9.05 10.68 -13.42
C SER A 89 -8.70 12.09 -13.92
N PRO A 90 -9.55 13.10 -13.69
CA PRO A 90 -9.36 14.46 -14.20
C PRO A 90 -8.29 15.27 -13.45
N SER A 91 -7.88 14.83 -12.26
CA SER A 91 -6.80 15.42 -11.48
C SER A 91 -5.78 14.36 -11.05
N ASP A 92 -4.63 14.81 -10.53
CA ASP A 92 -3.62 13.91 -9.98
C ASP A 92 -4.17 13.13 -8.76
N ILE A 93 -4.18 11.80 -8.88
CA ILE A 93 -4.62 10.87 -7.83
C ILE A 93 -3.46 10.14 -7.14
N SER A 94 -2.21 10.53 -7.43
CA SER A 94 -1.01 9.97 -6.79
C SER A 94 -1.10 9.87 -5.25
N PRO A 95 -1.59 10.89 -4.50
CA PRO A 95 -1.69 10.77 -3.04
C PRO A 95 -2.73 9.71 -2.60
N LEU A 96 -3.84 9.57 -3.32
CA LEU A 96 -4.84 8.53 -3.04
C LEU A 96 -4.27 7.14 -3.30
N TYR A 97 -3.53 6.97 -4.39
CA TYR A 97 -2.87 5.72 -4.74
C TYR A 97 -1.78 5.35 -3.71
N ALA A 98 -1.00 6.35 -3.25
CA ALA A 98 0.00 6.17 -2.20
C ALA A 98 -0.62 5.77 -0.86
N LEU A 99 -1.73 6.42 -0.47
CA LEU A 99 -2.50 6.04 0.73
C LEU A 99 -3.00 4.60 0.63
N THR A 100 -3.50 4.21 -0.53
CA THR A 100 -4.02 2.85 -0.79
C THR A 100 -2.92 1.80 -0.58
N GLY A 101 -1.74 1.99 -1.19
CA GLY A 101 -0.60 1.09 -1.03
C GLY A 101 -0.05 1.07 0.40
N ALA A 102 -0.02 2.22 1.07
CA ALA A 102 0.42 2.31 2.46
C ALA A 102 -0.52 1.55 3.41
N LEU A 103 -1.84 1.68 3.24
CA LEU A 103 -2.82 0.95 4.05
C LEU A 103 -2.73 -0.56 3.80
N TRP A 104 -2.63 -0.97 2.54
CA TRP A 104 -2.48 -2.37 2.15
C TRP A 104 -1.27 -3.02 2.84
N MET A 105 -0.13 -2.33 2.91
CA MET A 105 1.04 -2.86 3.63
C MET A 105 0.88 -2.79 5.15
N LEU A 106 0.22 -1.74 5.67
CA LEU A 106 0.00 -1.58 7.11
C LEU A 106 -0.85 -2.71 7.70
N GLN A 107 -1.80 -3.25 6.93
CA GLN A 107 -2.67 -4.35 7.37
C GLN A 107 -2.00 -5.72 7.27
N ARG A 108 -0.87 -5.84 6.58
CA ARG A 108 -0.17 -7.11 6.43
C ARG A 108 0.66 -7.43 7.68
N PRO A 109 0.63 -8.67 8.17
CA PRO A 109 1.49 -9.08 9.26
C PRO A 109 2.96 -8.98 8.82
N VAL A 110 3.80 -8.45 9.69
CA VAL A 110 5.26 -8.57 9.52
C VAL A 110 5.61 -10.01 9.84
N GLU A 111 5.84 -10.83 8.82
CA GLU A 111 6.33 -12.19 9.04
C GLU A 111 7.71 -12.11 9.71
N PRO A 112 7.93 -12.79 10.85
CA PRO A 112 9.25 -12.88 11.43
C PRO A 112 10.16 -13.63 10.44
N GLU A 113 11.40 -13.15 10.28
CA GLU A 113 12.45 -13.87 9.55
C GLU A 113 12.42 -15.35 9.98
N PRO A 114 12.23 -16.30 9.06
CA PRO A 114 12.14 -17.71 9.41
C PRO A 114 13.50 -18.18 9.92
N VAL A 115 13.67 -18.17 11.25
CA VAL A 115 14.86 -18.72 11.89
C VAL A 115 14.89 -20.20 11.61
N SER A 116 15.87 -20.66 10.84
CA SER A 116 15.99 -22.08 10.52
C SER A 116 16.24 -22.87 11.82
N ALA A 117 15.67 -24.07 11.94
CA ALA A 117 15.93 -24.93 13.10
C ALA A 117 17.43 -25.24 13.29
N TYR A 118 18.22 -25.16 12.21
CA TYR A 118 19.67 -25.34 12.20
C TYR A 118 20.44 -24.17 12.84
N GLU A 119 19.91 -22.95 12.82
CA GLU A 119 20.48 -21.83 13.58
C GLU A 119 20.19 -21.93 15.08
N SER A 120 19.04 -22.52 15.46
CA SER A 120 18.64 -22.66 16.87
C SER A 120 19.40 -23.76 17.63
N ARG A 121 19.89 -24.76 16.92
CA ARG A 121 20.67 -25.88 17.48
C ARG A 121 22.02 -25.86 16.79
N GLY A 122 22.98 -25.17 17.41
CA GLY A 122 24.36 -25.05 16.94
C GLY A 122 24.84 -26.34 16.29
N VAL A 123 25.29 -26.23 15.04
CA VAL A 123 25.69 -27.36 14.19
C VAL A 123 26.66 -28.24 14.96
N MET A 124 26.21 -29.45 15.31
CA MET A 124 27.08 -30.46 15.89
C MET A 124 27.74 -31.21 14.73
N THR A 125 28.86 -30.68 14.25
CA THR A 125 29.72 -31.39 13.30
C THR A 125 30.40 -32.54 14.05
N ILE A 126 30.20 -33.77 13.57
CA ILE A 126 30.76 -35.01 14.13
C ILE A 126 32.13 -35.28 13.53
#